data_AF-A0AAW1IAQ4-F1
#
_entry.id   AF-A0AAW1IAQ4-F1
#
_cell.length_a   1.000
_cell.length_b   1.000
_cell.length_c   1.000
_cell.angle_alpha   90.00
_cell.angle_beta   90.00
_cell.angle_gamma   90.00
#
_symmetry.space_group_name_H-M   'P 1'
#
loop_
_entity.id
_entity.type
_entity.pdbx_description
1 polymer ?
#
loop_
_entity_poly.entity_id
_entity_poly.type
_entity_poly.pdbx_seq_one_letter_code
_entity_poly.pdbx_strand_id
1 'polypeptide(L)'
;MEAYGKFHAISFALRDQEPELLRKLAENTVEQVFNRRDIPVERSKQHMSMQHKKILDCLNGDEDAAAIEKYKKYIEDDVDIMRGVFDNVNEYCVIGHGDSWVNNMLFKYENASHPDRPTKVSLLDWQLSRYGSPALDLSYFIFTCTDHALRAKHYDNMIKFYYH
;
A
#
# COMPACT_ATOMS: atom_id res chain seq x y z
N MET A 1 5.54 -2.85 -10.87
CA MET A 1 4.36 -2.03 -11.24
C MET A 1 3.44 -2.77 -12.20
N GLU A 2 3.91 -3.27 -13.34
CA GLU A 2 3.08 -4.05 -14.30
C GLU A 2 2.30 -5.21 -13.65
N ALA A 3 2.91 -5.93 -12.70
CA ALA A 3 2.22 -7.02 -11.99
C ALA A 3 1.02 -6.52 -11.17
N TYR A 4 1.13 -5.37 -10.51
CA TYR A 4 0.00 -4.71 -9.85
C TYR A 4 -1.02 -4.20 -10.86
N GLY A 5 -0.58 -3.65 -11.99
CA GLY A 5 -1.47 -3.23 -13.08
C GLY A 5 -2.35 -4.38 -13.54
N LYS A 6 -1.74 -5.53 -13.86
CA LYS A 6 -2.44 -6.76 -14.26
C LYS A 6 -3.36 -7.28 -13.16
N PHE A 7 -2.88 -7.32 -11.91
CA PHE A 7 -3.66 -7.82 -10.79
C PHE A 7 -4.89 -6.94 -10.51
N HIS A 8 -4.73 -5.62 -10.43
CA HIS A 8 -5.83 -4.68 -10.22
C HIS A 8 -6.82 -4.68 -11.40
N ALA A 9 -6.34 -4.82 -12.63
CA ALA A 9 -7.18 -4.93 -13.83
C ALA A 9 -8.19 -6.10 -13.76
N ILE A 10 -7.86 -7.18 -13.04
CA ILE A 10 -8.80 -8.29 -12.82
C ILE A 10 -10.06 -7.81 -12.08
N SER A 11 -9.94 -6.90 -11.11
CA SER A 11 -11.11 -6.37 -10.40
C SER A 11 -12.03 -5.56 -11.32
N PHE A 12 -11.46 -4.82 -12.28
CA PHE A 12 -12.25 -4.10 -13.28
C PHE A 12 -12.92 -5.06 -14.27
N ALA A 13 -12.22 -6.11 -14.71
CA ALA A 13 -12.80 -7.14 -15.56
C ALA A 13 -13.91 -7.91 -14.83
N LEU A 14 -13.72 -8.28 -13.57
CA LEU A 14 -14.73 -8.93 -12.75
C LEU A 14 -15.95 -8.03 -12.52
N ARG A 15 -15.76 -6.72 -12.37
CA ARG A 15 -16.89 -5.79 -12.23
C ARG A 15 -17.83 -5.83 -13.43
N ASP A 16 -17.28 -5.92 -14.63
CA ASP A 16 -18.03 -5.99 -15.89
C ASP A 16 -18.60 -7.39 -16.14
N GLN A 17 -17.78 -8.43 -15.95
CA GLN A 17 -18.08 -9.79 -16.42
C GLN A 17 -18.69 -10.69 -15.34
N GLU A 18 -18.30 -10.53 -14.08
CA GLU A 18 -18.71 -11.38 -12.95
C GLU A 18 -18.94 -10.56 -11.66
N PRO A 19 -19.89 -9.61 -11.65
CA PRO A 19 -20.05 -8.66 -10.53
C PRO A 19 -20.39 -9.33 -9.20
N GLU A 20 -21.12 -10.45 -9.21
CA GLU A 20 -21.42 -11.21 -7.98
C GLU A 20 -20.17 -11.87 -7.39
N LEU A 21 -19.24 -12.33 -8.24
CA LEU A 21 -17.96 -12.85 -7.75
C LEU A 21 -17.12 -11.73 -7.13
N LEU A 22 -17.05 -10.57 -7.78
CA LEU A 22 -16.37 -9.40 -7.20
C LEU A 22 -16.98 -9.01 -5.85
N ARG A 23 -18.33 -8.94 -5.75
CA ARG A 23 -19.03 -8.64 -4.50
C ARG A 23 -18.64 -9.62 -3.40
N LYS A 24 -18.66 -10.93 -3.70
CA LYS A 24 -18.27 -11.97 -2.74
C LYS A 24 -16.82 -11.82 -2.31
N LEU A 25 -15.90 -11.54 -3.22
CA LEU A 25 -14.49 -11.29 -2.88
C LEU A 25 -14.37 -10.07 -1.97
N ALA A 26 -14.99 -8.95 -2.34
CA ALA A 26 -14.94 -7.71 -1.58
C ALA A 26 -15.48 -7.87 -0.15
N GLU A 27 -16.56 -8.62 0.05
CA GLU A 27 -17.13 -8.92 1.37
C GLU A 27 -16.19 -9.76 2.25
N ASN A 28 -15.31 -10.56 1.64
CA ASN A 28 -14.37 -11.44 2.35
C ASN A 28 -12.95 -10.85 2.46
N THR A 29 -12.64 -9.76 1.73
CA THR A 29 -11.37 -9.04 1.82
C THR A 29 -11.59 -7.67 2.44
N VAL A 30 -11.82 -7.64 3.76
CA VAL A 30 -11.98 -6.40 4.52
C VAL A 30 -10.64 -5.94 5.11
N GLU A 31 -10.48 -4.62 5.30
CA GLU A 31 -9.34 -4.04 6.02
C GLU A 31 -9.23 -4.67 7.41
N GLN A 32 -8.05 -5.17 7.77
CA GLN A 32 -7.81 -5.94 9.01
C GLN A 32 -7.09 -5.14 10.10
N VAL A 33 -6.30 -4.13 9.73
CA VAL A 33 -5.41 -3.40 10.63
C VAL A 33 -6.13 -2.21 11.26
N PHE A 34 -6.86 -1.44 10.45
CA PHE A 34 -7.62 -0.28 10.90
C PHE A 34 -9.14 -0.52 10.94
N ASN A 35 -9.55 -1.80 11.00
CA ASN A 35 -10.95 -2.19 10.96
C ASN A 35 -11.75 -1.56 12.11
N ARG A 36 -12.87 -0.92 11.77
CA ARG A 36 -13.81 -0.38 12.75
C ARG A 36 -14.53 -1.45 13.55
N ARG A 37 -14.69 -2.66 13.01
CA ARG A 37 -15.53 -3.71 13.60
C ARG A 37 -14.93 -4.30 14.87
N ASP A 38 -13.62 -4.52 14.87
CA ASP A 38 -12.95 -5.31 15.90
C ASP A 38 -12.13 -4.45 16.88
N ILE A 39 -11.78 -3.22 16.48
CA ILE A 39 -10.85 -2.37 17.23
C ILE A 39 -11.47 -0.98 17.48
N PRO A 40 -11.73 -0.63 18.76
CA PRO A 40 -12.14 0.73 19.14
C PRO A 40 -11.10 1.76 18.68
N VAL A 41 -11.56 2.89 18.14
CA VAL A 41 -10.68 3.94 17.59
C VAL A 41 -9.63 4.39 18.59
N GLU A 42 -9.98 4.51 19.86
CA GLU A 42 -9.05 4.92 20.90
C GLU A 42 -7.90 3.93 21.11
N ARG A 43 -8.15 2.64 20.90
CA ARG A 43 -7.09 1.61 20.98
C ARG A 43 -6.12 1.75 19.81
N SER A 44 -6.61 2.04 18.61
CA SER A 44 -5.77 2.34 17.45
C SER A 44 -4.96 3.62 17.67
N LYS A 45 -5.60 4.70 18.15
CA LYS A 45 -4.92 5.97 18.49
C LYS A 45 -3.83 5.79 19.53
N GLN A 46 -4.11 5.03 20.58
CA GLN A 46 -3.13 4.74 21.63
C GLN A 46 -1.95 3.91 21.09
N HIS A 47 -2.20 2.91 20.26
CA HIS A 47 -1.15 2.15 19.60
C HIS A 47 -0.28 3.03 18.69
N MET A 48 -0.91 3.81 17.80
CA MET A 48 -0.21 4.70 16.88
C MET A 48 0.59 5.77 17.63
N SER A 49 0.03 6.38 18.68
CA SER A 49 0.74 7.34 19.54
C SER A 49 2.03 6.77 20.13
N MET A 50 2.02 5.50 20.59
CA MET A 50 3.25 4.85 21.06
C MET A 50 4.28 4.65 19.94
N GLN A 51 3.84 4.34 18.72
CA GLN A 51 4.73 4.19 17.57
C GLN A 51 5.31 5.53 17.12
N HIS A 52 4.50 6.58 17.06
CA HIS A 52 4.95 7.94 16.77
C HIS A 52 5.98 8.42 17.78
N LYS A 53 5.77 8.14 19.07
CA LYS A 53 6.74 8.47 20.12
C LYS A 53 8.08 7.80 19.84
N LYS A 54 8.09 6.49 19.55
CA LYS A 54 9.32 5.77 19.22
C LYS A 54 10.02 6.34 17.99
N ILE A 55 9.26 6.68 16.95
CA ILE A 55 9.80 7.30 15.74
C ILE A 55 10.47 8.64 16.08
N LEU A 56 9.79 9.50 16.85
CA LEU A 56 10.33 10.79 17.28
C LEU A 56 11.57 10.63 18.16
N ASP A 57 11.60 9.64 19.06
CA ASP A 57 12.74 9.34 19.93
C ASP A 57 13.97 8.84 19.13
N CYS A 58 13.79 8.35 17.90
CA CYS A 58 14.87 7.91 17.02
C CYS A 58 15.46 9.03 16.14
N LEU A 59 14.81 10.20 16.07
CA LEU A 59 15.24 11.32 15.23
C LEU A 59 16.16 12.28 15.99
N ASN A 60 17.09 12.90 15.27
CA ASN A 60 17.93 13.95 15.83
C ASN A 60 17.14 15.28 15.84
N GLY A 61 16.93 15.84 17.03
CA GLY A 61 16.12 17.04 17.21
C GLY A 61 16.57 18.25 16.38
N ASP A 62 17.87 18.41 16.14
CA ASP A 62 18.43 19.54 15.40
C ASP A 62 18.55 19.24 13.91
N GLU A 63 19.10 18.08 13.54
CA GLU A 63 19.30 17.70 12.13
C GLU A 63 17.97 17.39 11.42
N ASP A 64 17.00 16.82 12.13
CA ASP A 64 15.71 16.41 11.58
C ASP A 64 14.56 17.38 11.92
N ALA A 65 14.86 18.58 12.44
CA ALA A 65 13.87 19.53 12.95
C ALA A 65 12.70 19.78 11.96
N ALA A 66 13.02 19.99 10.67
CA ALA A 66 12.02 20.23 9.64
C ALA A 66 11.16 18.98 9.33
N ALA A 67 11.73 17.78 9.42
CA ALA A 67 11.00 16.52 9.25
C ALA A 67 10.09 16.27 10.46
N ILE A 68 10.59 16.50 11.68
CA ILE A 68 9.83 16.40 12.93
C ILE A 68 8.63 17.35 12.91
N GLU A 69 8.82 18.61 12.51
CA GLU A 69 7.73 19.60 12.45
C GLU A 69 6.63 19.17 11.47
N LYS A 70 7.00 18.65 10.29
CA LYS A 70 6.03 18.13 9.32
C LYS A 70 5.34 16.87 9.84
N TYR A 71 6.09 15.94 10.42
CA TYR A 71 5.56 14.67 10.93
C TYR A 71 4.52 14.90 12.03
N LYS A 72 4.79 15.81 12.97
CA LYS A 72 3.85 16.18 14.04
C LYS A 72 2.48 16.60 13.53
N LYS A 73 2.41 17.29 12.38
CA LYS A 73 1.14 17.70 11.76
C LYS A 73 0.32 16.54 11.21
N TYR A 74 0.97 15.44 10.82
CA TYR A 74 0.28 14.27 10.26
C TYR A 74 -0.23 13.30 11.33
N ILE A 75 0.45 13.21 12.47
CA ILE A 75 0.16 12.22 13.51
C ILE A 75 -0.97 12.61 14.47
N GLU A 76 -1.51 13.83 14.36
CA GLU A 76 -2.63 14.27 15.21
C GLU A 76 -3.92 13.51 14.86
N ASP A 77 -4.18 13.29 13.57
CA ASP A 77 -5.42 12.69 13.05
C ASP A 77 -5.15 11.45 12.17
N ASP A 78 -3.96 10.85 12.23
CA ASP A 78 -3.52 9.80 11.32
C ASP A 78 -4.47 8.59 11.29
N VAL A 79 -4.95 8.12 12.45
CA VAL A 79 -5.88 7.00 12.54
C VAL A 79 -7.21 7.31 11.86
N ASP A 80 -7.72 8.53 12.03
CA ASP A 80 -8.98 8.94 11.42
C ASP A 80 -8.83 9.11 9.90
N ILE A 81 -7.71 9.68 9.45
CA ILE A 81 -7.34 9.77 8.03
C ILE A 81 -7.26 8.36 7.43
N MET A 82 -6.52 7.45 8.05
CA MET A 82 -6.33 6.07 7.55
C MET A 82 -7.67 5.34 7.46
N ARG A 83 -8.51 5.41 8.50
CA ARG A 83 -9.87 4.83 8.46
C ARG A 83 -10.70 5.44 7.34
N GLY A 84 -10.65 6.76 7.16
CA GLY A 84 -11.36 7.44 6.07
C GLY A 84 -10.89 6.98 4.68
N VAL A 85 -9.60 6.74 4.49
CA VAL A 85 -9.06 6.20 3.23
C VAL A 85 -9.58 4.79 2.98
N PHE A 86 -9.61 3.91 3.98
CA PHE A 86 -10.11 2.55 3.83
C PHE A 86 -11.62 2.47 3.66
N ASP A 87 -12.37 3.37 4.29
CA ASP A 87 -13.83 3.45 4.17
C ASP A 87 -14.28 4.05 2.83
N ASN A 88 -13.39 4.73 2.08
CA ASN A 88 -13.70 5.36 0.79
C ASN A 88 -13.77 4.34 -0.36
N VAL A 89 -14.80 3.51 -0.33
CA VAL A 89 -15.11 2.52 -1.38
C VAL A 89 -15.91 3.18 -2.50
N ASN A 90 -15.43 3.05 -3.74
CA ASN A 90 -16.06 3.60 -4.94
C ASN A 90 -15.85 2.69 -6.17
N GLU A 91 -16.31 3.14 -7.34
CA GLU A 91 -16.24 2.39 -8.60
C GLU A 91 -14.81 2.10 -9.10
N TYR A 92 -13.79 2.75 -8.54
CA TYR A 92 -12.38 2.54 -8.89
C TYR A 92 -11.66 1.60 -7.91
N CYS A 93 -12.34 1.09 -6.89
CA CYS A 93 -11.75 0.15 -5.94
C CYS A 93 -11.42 -1.20 -6.58
N VAL A 94 -10.46 -1.91 -6.01
CA VAL A 94 -9.99 -3.21 -6.48
C VAL A 94 -9.73 -4.11 -5.28
N ILE A 95 -9.69 -5.42 -5.50
CA ILE A 95 -9.08 -6.36 -4.56
C ILE A 95 -7.57 -6.09 -4.60
N GLY A 96 -7.06 -5.40 -3.58
CA GLY A 96 -5.65 -5.10 -3.38
C GLY A 96 -4.93 -6.19 -2.60
N HIS A 97 -3.62 -6.28 -2.79
CA HIS A 97 -2.72 -7.18 -2.07
C HIS A 97 -2.62 -6.81 -0.59
N GLY A 98 -2.58 -5.51 -0.31
CA GLY A 98 -2.66 -4.97 1.03
C GLY A 98 -1.34 -4.93 1.82
N ASP A 99 -0.42 -5.87 1.56
CA ASP A 99 0.93 -5.89 2.13
C ASP A 99 2.05 -5.75 1.07
N SER A 100 2.06 -4.59 0.40
CA SER A 100 2.78 -4.37 -0.84
C SER A 100 4.25 -3.96 -0.66
N TRP A 101 4.97 -4.61 0.26
CA TRP A 101 6.41 -4.40 0.45
C TRP A 101 7.26 -5.45 -0.30
N VAL A 102 8.52 -5.12 -0.59
CA VAL A 102 9.40 -5.91 -1.46
C VAL A 102 9.65 -7.34 -0.98
N ASN A 103 9.58 -7.60 0.33
CA ASN A 103 9.82 -8.94 0.88
C ASN A 103 8.72 -9.94 0.50
N ASN A 104 7.53 -9.45 0.13
CA ASN A 104 6.41 -10.26 -0.34
C ASN A 104 6.43 -10.45 -1.86
N MET A 105 7.58 -10.23 -2.51
CA MET A 105 7.75 -10.34 -3.95
C MET A 105 8.88 -11.31 -4.28
N LEU A 106 8.56 -12.36 -5.04
CA LEU A 106 9.57 -13.25 -5.61
C LEU A 106 9.90 -12.82 -7.03
N PHE A 107 11.18 -12.58 -7.28
CA PHE A 107 11.69 -12.20 -8.58
C PHE A 107 12.34 -13.39 -9.28
N LYS A 108 11.97 -13.60 -10.54
CA LYS A 108 12.56 -14.63 -11.40
C LYS A 108 13.64 -14.00 -12.28
N TYR A 109 14.79 -14.66 -12.38
CA TYR A 109 15.92 -14.23 -13.22
C TYR A 109 16.28 -15.36 -14.19
N GLU A 110 15.96 -15.18 -15.47
CA GLU A 110 16.17 -16.21 -16.51
C GLU A 110 17.10 -15.75 -17.62
N ASN A 111 17.40 -14.45 -17.71
CA ASN A 111 18.18 -13.91 -18.80
C ASN A 111 19.67 -13.91 -18.44
N ALA A 112 20.43 -14.87 -18.97
CA ALA A 112 21.87 -14.96 -18.77
C ALA A 112 22.65 -13.72 -19.26
N SER A 113 22.14 -13.00 -20.27
CA SER A 113 22.76 -11.75 -20.77
C SER A 113 22.46 -10.54 -19.87
N HIS A 114 21.45 -10.63 -19.01
CA HIS A 114 21.05 -9.60 -18.05
C HIS A 114 20.70 -10.24 -16.70
N PRO A 115 21.69 -10.81 -15.98
CA PRO A 115 21.45 -11.60 -14.78
C PRO A 115 20.81 -10.79 -13.64
N ASP A 116 21.03 -9.47 -13.61
CA ASP A 116 20.50 -8.57 -12.59
C ASP A 116 19.09 -8.04 -12.92
N ARG A 117 18.54 -8.38 -14.09
CA ARG A 117 17.22 -7.90 -14.51
C ARG A 117 16.16 -9.00 -14.30
N PRO A 118 15.20 -8.80 -13.39
CA PRO A 118 14.13 -9.77 -13.20
C PRO A 118 13.23 -9.83 -14.45
N THR A 119 12.83 -11.04 -14.83
CA THR A 119 11.96 -11.32 -15.97
C THR A 119 10.50 -11.47 -15.57
N LYS A 120 10.24 -11.91 -14.33
CA LYS A 120 8.90 -12.08 -13.76
C LYS A 120 8.91 -11.77 -12.28
N VAL A 121 7.73 -11.45 -11.76
CA VAL A 121 7.48 -11.30 -10.33
C VAL A 121 6.25 -12.10 -9.93
N SER A 122 6.29 -12.72 -8.75
CA SER A 122 5.14 -13.32 -8.10
C SER A 122 4.89 -12.62 -6.77
N LEU A 123 3.65 -12.23 -6.51
CA LEU A 123 3.23 -11.67 -5.22
C LEU A 123 2.92 -12.81 -4.26
N LEU A 124 3.27 -12.64 -2.99
CA LEU A 124 3.11 -13.61 -1.91
C LEU A 124 2.47 -12.96 -0.69
N ASP A 125 1.98 -13.78 0.24
CA ASP A 125 1.46 -13.34 1.53
C ASP A 125 0.26 -12.38 1.40
N TRP A 126 -0.91 -13.00 1.23
CA TRP A 126 -2.18 -12.34 0.91
C TRP A 126 -3.03 -12.05 2.17
N GLN A 127 -2.43 -12.20 3.35
CA GLN A 127 -3.07 -12.13 4.67
C GLN A 127 -3.66 -10.74 4.98
N LEU A 128 -3.19 -9.68 4.33
CA LEU A 128 -3.73 -8.31 4.45
C LEU A 128 -4.53 -7.86 3.22
N SER A 129 -4.92 -8.78 2.32
CA SER A 129 -5.70 -8.45 1.13
C SER A 129 -7.00 -7.75 1.49
N ARG A 130 -7.33 -6.70 0.74
CA ARG A 130 -8.49 -5.84 1.03
C ARG A 130 -9.10 -5.25 -0.23
N TYR A 131 -10.40 -5.04 -0.21
CA TYR A 131 -11.09 -4.26 -1.25
C TYR A 131 -10.96 -2.77 -0.94
N GLY A 132 -10.35 -2.00 -1.84
CA GLY A 132 -10.10 -0.58 -1.61
C GLY A 132 -9.44 0.12 -2.80
N SER A 133 -8.99 1.35 -2.60
CA SER A 133 -8.31 2.10 -3.67
C SER A 133 -7.02 1.40 -4.12
N PRO A 134 -6.78 1.24 -5.44
CA PRO A 134 -5.51 0.69 -5.94
C PRO A 134 -4.29 1.51 -5.49
N ALA A 135 -4.49 2.81 -5.20
CA ALA A 135 -3.44 3.68 -4.71
C ALA A 135 -2.85 3.22 -3.37
N LEU A 136 -3.58 2.42 -2.58
CA LEU A 136 -3.06 1.86 -1.32
C LEU A 136 -1.86 0.95 -1.55
N ASP A 137 -1.93 0.04 -2.53
CA ASP A 137 -0.80 -0.85 -2.85
C ASP A 137 0.34 -0.08 -3.52
N LEU A 138 0.02 0.83 -4.44
CA LEU A 138 1.03 1.59 -5.18
C LEU A 138 1.79 2.55 -4.27
N SER A 139 1.09 3.32 -3.43
CA SER A 139 1.73 4.25 -2.50
C SER A 139 2.57 3.50 -1.47
N TYR A 140 2.06 2.39 -0.92
CA TYR A 140 2.84 1.57 0.01
C TYR A 140 4.14 1.12 -0.65
N PHE A 141 4.07 0.42 -1.79
CA PHE A 141 5.28 -0.04 -2.49
C PHE A 141 6.24 1.10 -2.84
N ILE A 142 5.74 2.17 -3.47
CA ILE A 142 6.57 3.27 -3.94
C ILE A 142 7.29 3.94 -2.76
N PHE A 143 6.61 4.23 -1.65
CA PHE A 143 7.22 5.01 -0.58
C PHE A 143 8.05 4.17 0.41
N THR A 144 7.79 2.86 0.54
CA THR A 144 8.54 2.01 1.48
C THR A 144 9.65 1.19 0.82
N CYS A 145 9.56 0.91 -0.48
CA CYS A 145 10.51 0.04 -1.18
C CYS A 145 11.49 0.79 -2.07
N THR A 146 11.44 2.12 -2.09
CA THR A 146 12.34 2.94 -2.91
C THR A 146 12.95 4.06 -2.07
N ASP A 147 14.08 4.60 -2.53
CA ASP A 147 14.67 5.80 -1.96
C ASP A 147 14.18 7.08 -2.68
N HIS A 148 14.54 8.23 -2.13
CA HIS A 148 14.18 9.52 -2.69
C HIS A 148 14.73 9.73 -4.12
N ALA A 149 15.97 9.31 -4.39
CA ALA A 149 16.63 9.53 -5.68
C ALA A 149 15.92 8.74 -6.80
N LEU A 150 15.54 7.49 -6.51
CA LEU A 150 14.78 6.64 -7.43
C LEU A 150 13.41 7.24 -7.69
N ARG A 151 12.66 7.64 -6.66
CA ARG A 151 11.34 8.29 -6.86
C ARG A 151 11.45 9.56 -7.67
N ALA A 152 12.36 10.46 -7.32
CA ALA A 152 12.54 11.73 -8.03
C ALA A 152 12.78 11.54 -9.53
N LYS A 153 13.45 10.45 -9.92
CA LYS A 153 13.78 10.15 -11.31
C LYS A 153 12.76 9.28 -12.03
N HIS A 154 12.07 8.39 -11.31
CA HIS A 154 11.32 7.29 -11.92
C HIS A 154 9.85 7.19 -11.48
N TYR A 155 9.35 8.09 -10.64
CA TYR A 155 7.96 8.07 -10.17
C TYR A 155 6.95 7.97 -11.33
N ASP A 156 7.01 8.89 -12.28
CA ASP A 156 6.09 8.90 -13.43
C ASP A 156 6.20 7.63 -14.28
N ASN A 157 7.41 7.07 -14.40
CA ASN A 157 7.61 5.82 -15.12
C ASN A 157 6.98 4.64 -14.36
N MET A 158 7.10 4.59 -13.03
CA MET A 158 6.45 3.57 -12.21
C MET A 158 4.92 3.64 -12.37
N ILE A 159 4.34 4.84 -12.42
CA ILE A 159 2.91 5.01 -12.67
C ILE A 159 2.54 4.60 -14.11
N LYS A 160 3.35 4.96 -15.12
CA LYS A 160 3.13 4.52 -16.51
C LYS A 160 3.16 3.00 -16.65
N PHE A 161 4.11 2.31 -16.01
CA PHE A 161 4.16 0.84 -15.98
C PHE A 161 3.00 0.18 -15.22
N TYR A 162 2.28 0.94 -14.40
CA TYR A 162 1.05 0.44 -13.78
C TYR A 162 -0.14 0.55 -14.75
N TYR A 163 -0.21 1.64 -15.52
CA TYR A 163 -1.29 1.90 -16.47
C TYR A 163 -1.18 1.16 -17.81
N HIS A 164 0.03 0.78 -18.23
CA HIS A 164 0.33 0.12 -19.50
C HIS A 164 0.81 -1.32 -19.29
#